data_AF-A0A1S3DUY3-F1
#
_entry.id   AF-A0A1S3DUY3-F1
#
_cell.length_a   1.000
_cell.length_b   1.000
_cell.length_c   1.000
_cell.angle_alpha   90.00
_cell.angle_beta   90.00
_cell.angle_gamma   90.00
#
_symmetry.space_group_name_H-M   'P 1'
#
loop_
_entity.id
_entity.type
_entity.pdbx_description
1 polymer ?
#
loop_
_entity_poly.entity_id
_entity_poly.type
_entity_poly.pdbx_seq_one_letter_code
_entity_poly.pdbx_strand_id
1 'polypeptide(L)'
;MHQKKSEIQIGKESTGVSSDFNPKLYHHSIHHYNHNHHKQHSSPIHYNYKNKNKSTNSKSLTFFKFPQFSKHCLYSLSVAALRRLRLRFRLVLLLSFPFFYFLLSRPTHSFFFNFLSAFAFSAALFFSLSLKFKSPPSLPIVWTVQRWRGRRTEKKTSCNAVVVVEVRVFSNGDVYEGEMMGERCCGSGVYYYNMSGRYEGDWVDGKYDGFGVETWSKGSRYKGQYREGLRHGFGVYRFYTGDVYAGEWLSGQSHGCGVHTCDDGSRFVGEFKWGVKHGLGHYHFRNGDTYAGEYSGDKMHGFGVYGFANGHRYEGSWHEGKRQGLGMYTFRNGETQSGHWQNGGLDVPSTQNATYPVSPVGVNHSRVLNVVQEARRAAEKAYDVAKVDERVNRAVSAANRAANAARLAAVKAVQKEMHHANNDNIPISVL
;
A
#
# COMPACT_ATOMS: atom_id res chain seq x y z
N MET A 1 28.68 17.43 17.43
CA MET A 1 28.05 18.46 16.57
C MET A 1 28.00 17.96 15.14
N HIS A 2 26.87 17.37 14.72
CA HIS A 2 26.47 17.29 13.32
C HIS A 2 24.94 17.26 13.33
N GLN A 3 24.33 18.40 13.06
CA GLN A 3 22.88 18.53 12.96
C GLN A 3 22.41 17.87 11.67
N LYS A 4 21.69 16.75 11.84
CA LYS A 4 21.09 15.92 10.80
C LYS A 4 20.00 16.72 10.09
N LYS A 5 20.09 16.90 8.76
CA LYS A 5 19.01 17.44 7.93
C LYS A 5 17.76 16.58 8.15
N SER A 6 16.64 17.22 8.49
CA SER A 6 15.42 16.56 8.95
C SER A 6 14.71 15.81 7.82
N GLU A 7 14.43 14.53 8.07
CA GLU A 7 13.70 13.50 7.31
C GLU A 7 12.20 13.85 7.02
N ILE A 8 11.82 15.13 7.00
CA ILE A 8 10.44 15.63 6.80
C ILE A 8 10.04 15.69 5.31
N GLN A 9 10.99 15.44 4.40
CA GLN A 9 10.79 15.65 2.96
C GLN A 9 10.00 14.53 2.27
N ILE A 10 10.03 13.30 2.79
CA ILE A 10 9.23 12.19 2.24
C ILE A 10 7.74 12.52 2.41
N GLY A 11 7.32 13.07 3.54
CA GLY A 11 5.94 13.51 3.76
C GLY A 11 5.54 14.68 2.84
N LYS A 12 6.37 15.73 2.74
CA LYS A 12 5.99 16.95 2.00
C LYS A 12 6.03 16.81 0.47
N GLU A 13 6.94 16.00 -0.08
CA GLU A 13 6.97 15.71 -1.52
C GLU A 13 6.05 14.53 -1.90
N SER A 14 5.75 13.60 -0.99
CA SER A 14 4.72 12.57 -1.22
C SER A 14 3.29 13.10 -1.10
N THR A 15 3.07 14.22 -0.38
CA THR A 15 1.82 15.00 -0.40
C THR A 15 1.65 15.86 -1.64
N GLY A 16 2.56 15.78 -2.62
CA GLY A 16 2.30 16.29 -3.96
C GLY A 16 1.03 15.64 -4.50
N VAL A 17 -0.10 16.29 -4.25
CA VAL A 17 -1.35 16.11 -4.97
C VAL A 17 -0.95 16.07 -6.43
N SER A 18 -1.32 15.00 -7.13
CA SER A 18 -1.28 14.92 -8.60
C SER A 18 -1.65 16.29 -9.12
N SER A 19 -0.70 17.00 -9.72
CA SER A 19 -0.83 18.40 -10.13
C SER A 19 -2.22 18.64 -10.68
N ASP A 20 -2.97 19.45 -9.93
CA ASP A 20 -4.40 19.79 -10.03
C ASP A 20 -5.09 19.36 -11.34
N PHE A 21 -5.46 18.08 -11.45
CA PHE A 21 -6.42 17.67 -12.47
C PHE A 21 -7.84 18.05 -11.99
N ASN A 22 -8.30 19.22 -12.39
CA ASN A 22 -9.69 19.65 -12.20
C ASN A 22 -10.32 20.03 -13.55
N PRO A 23 -10.96 19.08 -14.27
CA PRO A 23 -11.69 19.41 -15.47
C PRO A 23 -13.07 19.94 -15.05
N LYS A 24 -13.13 21.18 -14.55
CA LYS A 24 -14.38 21.93 -14.50
C LYS A 24 -14.27 23.06 -15.52
N LEU A 25 -14.97 22.87 -16.64
CA LEU A 25 -15.20 23.89 -17.65
C LEU A 25 -15.68 25.19 -16.99
N TYR A 26 -14.93 26.28 -17.18
CA TYR A 26 -15.45 27.63 -17.03
C TYR A 26 -15.50 28.27 -18.42
N HIS A 27 -16.73 28.50 -18.89
CA HIS A 27 -17.03 29.40 -19.98
C HIS A 27 -16.71 30.84 -19.52
N HIS A 28 -15.84 31.54 -20.23
CA HIS A 28 -15.87 33.01 -20.20
C HIS A 28 -15.61 33.61 -21.58
N SER A 29 -16.63 34.33 -22.03
CA SER A 29 -16.63 35.16 -23.22
C SER A 29 -15.83 36.44 -22.97
N ILE A 30 -15.13 36.86 -24.01
CA ILE A 30 -14.30 38.05 -24.13
C ILE A 30 -15.15 39.32 -24.01
N HIS A 31 -14.70 40.34 -23.28
CA HIS A 31 -14.92 41.75 -23.66
C HIS A 31 -13.77 42.67 -23.21
N HIS A 32 -13.61 43.71 -24.02
CA HIS A 32 -12.46 44.59 -24.22
C HIS A 32 -12.12 45.59 -23.08
N TYR A 33 -10.84 45.99 -23.10
CA TYR A 33 -10.23 47.20 -22.51
C TYR A 33 -11.02 48.50 -22.73
N ASN A 34 -11.13 49.38 -21.72
CA ASN A 34 -10.50 50.73 -21.74
C ASN A 34 -10.53 51.49 -20.39
N HIS A 35 -9.69 52.53 -20.34
CA HIS A 35 -9.17 53.42 -19.28
C HIS A 35 -10.11 54.22 -18.34
N ASN A 36 -9.56 54.48 -17.13
CA ASN A 36 -9.44 55.73 -16.34
C ASN A 36 -10.53 56.34 -15.42
N HIS A 37 -10.02 56.67 -14.21
CA HIS A 37 -10.24 57.83 -13.31
C HIS A 37 -11.39 57.90 -12.27
N HIS A 38 -10.93 58.23 -11.04
CA HIS A 38 -11.51 59.08 -9.98
C HIS A 38 -12.36 58.53 -8.80
N LYS A 39 -11.74 58.66 -7.60
CA LYS A 39 -12.20 59.20 -6.30
C LYS A 39 -13.55 58.80 -5.66
N GLN A 40 -13.39 58.29 -4.42
CA GLN A 40 -14.03 58.67 -3.13
C GLN A 40 -15.47 58.23 -2.75
N HIS A 41 -15.50 57.61 -1.56
CA HIS A 41 -16.44 57.70 -0.42
C HIS A 41 -17.81 56.98 -0.40
N SER A 42 -18.00 56.34 0.78
CA SER A 42 -19.23 56.17 1.59
C SER A 42 -20.07 54.88 1.50
N SER A 43 -19.87 54.05 2.54
CA SER A 43 -20.82 53.46 3.50
C SER A 43 -22.05 52.61 3.07
N PRO A 44 -22.50 51.68 3.95
CA PRO A 44 -23.22 50.46 3.55
C PRO A 44 -24.73 50.53 3.76
N ILE A 45 -25.49 49.80 2.94
CA ILE A 45 -26.95 49.63 3.14
C ILE A 45 -27.29 48.16 3.37
N HIS A 46 -27.87 47.95 4.56
CA HIS A 46 -28.69 46.84 5.00
C HIS A 46 -29.81 46.50 4.00
N TYR A 47 -30.03 45.21 3.73
CA TYR A 47 -31.38 44.70 3.51
C TYR A 47 -31.59 43.36 4.22
N ASN A 48 -32.58 43.38 5.09
CA ASN A 48 -33.16 42.24 5.78
C ASN A 48 -34.66 42.40 5.59
N TYR A 49 -35.37 41.45 4.98
CA TYR A 49 -36.80 41.25 5.29
C TYR A 49 -37.41 39.94 4.77
N LYS A 50 -38.05 39.27 5.73
CA LYS A 50 -39.33 38.51 5.68
C LYS A 50 -39.47 37.20 4.88
N ASN A 51 -39.19 36.14 5.62
CA ASN A 51 -40.13 35.07 6.05
C ASN A 51 -41.62 35.15 5.61
N LYS A 52 -42.16 34.05 5.07
CA LYS A 52 -43.57 33.63 5.21
C LYS A 52 -43.70 32.11 5.25
N ASN A 53 -44.39 31.65 6.28
CA ASN A 53 -44.69 30.28 6.67
C ASN A 53 -45.92 29.67 5.95
N LYS A 54 -46.09 28.36 6.20
CA LYS A 54 -47.31 27.49 6.21
C LYS A 54 -47.56 26.68 4.93
N SER A 55 -48.08 25.44 4.96
CA SER A 55 -48.32 24.43 6.00
C SER A 55 -48.99 23.22 5.30
N THR A 56 -48.50 22.01 5.58
CA THR A 56 -49.22 20.73 5.84
C THR A 56 -50.32 20.13 4.93
N ASN A 57 -50.26 18.78 4.92
CA ASN A 57 -51.29 17.72 4.76
C ASN A 57 -51.45 17.10 3.36
N SER A 58 -51.64 15.79 3.18
CA SER A 58 -51.53 14.58 4.03
C SER A 58 -51.80 13.34 3.16
N LYS A 59 -51.14 12.22 3.46
CA LYS A 59 -51.54 10.79 3.30
C LYS A 59 -52.04 10.25 1.95
N SER A 60 -51.35 9.23 1.44
CA SER A 60 -51.99 7.95 1.06
C SER A 60 -50.98 6.79 1.12
N LEU A 61 -51.36 5.75 1.90
CA LEU A 61 -50.73 4.44 2.01
C LEU A 61 -51.10 3.61 0.77
N THR A 62 -50.14 2.91 0.15
CA THR A 62 -50.41 1.59 -0.46
C THR A 62 -49.13 0.82 -0.77
N PHE A 63 -49.13 -0.44 -0.35
CA PHE A 63 -48.39 -1.60 -0.85
C PHE A 63 -46.85 -1.62 -0.79
N PHE A 64 -46.35 -2.20 0.31
CA PHE A 64 -45.07 -2.91 0.37
C PHE A 64 -45.00 -3.98 -0.73
N LYS A 65 -44.08 -3.79 -1.70
CA LYS A 65 -43.56 -4.89 -2.54
C LYS A 65 -42.16 -5.24 -2.04
N PHE A 66 -42.01 -6.46 -1.55
CA PHE A 66 -40.73 -7.06 -1.18
C PHE A 66 -39.75 -7.07 -2.37
N PRO A 67 -38.49 -6.65 -2.20
CA PRO A 67 -37.47 -6.91 -3.20
C PRO A 67 -37.14 -8.40 -3.19
N GLN A 68 -37.24 -9.01 -4.36
CA GLN A 68 -36.91 -10.41 -4.62
C GLN A 68 -35.40 -10.60 -4.41
N PHE A 69 -35.02 -11.12 -3.24
CA PHE A 69 -33.63 -11.45 -2.92
C PHE A 69 -33.07 -12.41 -3.97
N SER A 70 -31.92 -12.07 -4.55
CA SER A 70 -31.27 -12.91 -5.55
C SER A 70 -30.94 -14.28 -4.96
N LYS A 71 -31.37 -15.35 -5.64
CA LYS A 71 -31.08 -16.74 -5.28
C LYS A 71 -29.57 -17.05 -5.23
N HIS A 72 -28.72 -16.17 -5.78
CA HIS A 72 -27.26 -16.31 -5.76
C HIS A 72 -26.58 -15.81 -4.47
N CYS A 73 -27.14 -14.82 -3.77
CA CYS A 73 -26.58 -14.39 -2.49
C CYS A 73 -26.77 -15.48 -1.41
N LEU A 74 -27.96 -16.11 -1.41
CA LEU A 74 -28.25 -17.27 -0.57
C LEU A 74 -27.39 -18.50 -0.92
N TYR A 75 -26.95 -18.65 -2.18
CA TYR A 75 -26.11 -19.79 -2.60
C TYR A 75 -24.64 -19.64 -2.16
N SER A 76 -24.08 -18.42 -2.14
CA SER A 76 -22.70 -18.20 -1.68
C SER A 76 -22.56 -18.29 -0.15
N LEU A 77 -23.54 -17.74 0.58
CA LEU A 77 -23.65 -17.93 2.03
C LEU A 77 -23.94 -19.38 2.39
N SER A 78 -24.78 -20.10 1.61
CA SER A 78 -25.05 -21.51 1.85
C SER A 78 -23.84 -22.40 1.61
N VAL A 79 -23.02 -22.16 0.58
CA VAL A 79 -21.82 -22.98 0.31
C VAL A 79 -20.72 -22.75 1.35
N ALA A 80 -20.53 -21.51 1.82
CA ALA A 80 -19.59 -21.23 2.92
C ALA A 80 -20.09 -21.77 4.27
N ALA A 81 -21.40 -21.70 4.52
CA ALA A 81 -22.04 -22.31 5.69
C ALA A 81 -21.98 -23.84 5.63
N LEU A 82 -22.22 -24.46 4.47
CA LEU A 82 -22.10 -25.90 4.23
C LEU A 82 -20.66 -26.37 4.37
N ARG A 83 -19.65 -25.59 3.93
CA ARG A 83 -18.22 -25.90 4.17
C ARG A 83 -17.87 -25.84 5.66
N ARG A 84 -18.34 -24.83 6.39
CA ARG A 84 -18.15 -24.73 7.86
C ARG A 84 -18.92 -25.83 8.61
N LEU A 85 -20.12 -26.18 8.17
CA LEU A 85 -20.94 -27.25 8.74
C LEU A 85 -20.30 -28.62 8.48
N ARG A 86 -19.71 -28.85 7.31
CA ARG A 86 -19.02 -30.11 6.95
C ARG A 86 -17.69 -30.29 7.70
N LEU A 87 -16.97 -29.20 7.98
CA LEU A 87 -15.81 -29.21 8.88
C LEU A 87 -16.19 -29.50 10.33
N ARG A 88 -17.29 -28.90 10.83
CA ARG A 88 -17.82 -29.17 12.17
C ARG A 88 -18.35 -30.61 12.30
N PHE A 89 -19.05 -31.13 11.30
CA PHE A 89 -19.51 -32.53 11.29
C PHE A 89 -18.34 -33.52 11.30
N ARG A 90 -17.26 -33.23 10.54
CA ARG A 90 -16.04 -34.06 10.55
C ARG A 90 -15.30 -34.02 11.88
N LEU A 91 -15.25 -32.87 12.54
CA LEU A 91 -14.68 -32.73 13.90
C LEU A 91 -15.50 -33.48 14.94
N VAL A 92 -16.83 -33.42 14.86
CA VAL A 92 -17.74 -34.17 15.76
C VAL A 92 -17.60 -35.68 15.56
N LEU A 93 -17.46 -36.12 14.30
CA LEU A 93 -17.25 -37.53 13.97
C LEU A 93 -15.86 -38.02 14.42
N LEU A 94 -14.84 -37.16 14.39
CA LEU A 94 -13.50 -37.45 14.94
C LEU A 94 -13.48 -37.51 16.47
N LEU A 95 -14.24 -36.64 17.15
CA LEU A 95 -14.32 -36.66 18.62
C LEU A 95 -15.17 -37.81 19.17
N SER A 96 -16.09 -38.37 18.38
CA SER A 96 -16.98 -39.45 18.84
C SER A 96 -16.35 -40.85 18.74
N PHE A 97 -15.36 -41.06 17.87
CA PHE A 97 -14.70 -42.36 17.69
C PHE A 97 -13.99 -42.90 18.95
N PRO A 98 -13.27 -42.09 19.74
CA PRO A 98 -12.72 -42.53 21.03
C PRO A 98 -13.84 -42.91 22.01
N PHE A 99 -14.96 -42.18 22.02
CA PHE A 99 -16.06 -42.41 22.94
C PHE A 99 -16.78 -43.76 22.68
N PHE A 100 -16.98 -44.12 21.42
CA PHE A 100 -17.54 -45.44 21.05
C PHE A 100 -16.58 -46.59 21.33
N TYR A 101 -15.26 -46.39 21.18
CA TYR A 101 -14.26 -47.40 21.55
C TYR A 101 -14.28 -47.72 23.05
N PHE A 102 -14.50 -46.72 23.91
CA PHE A 102 -14.62 -46.91 25.36
C PHE A 102 -15.95 -47.49 25.84
N LEU A 103 -17.03 -47.35 25.06
CA LEU A 103 -18.34 -47.97 25.36
C LEU A 103 -18.38 -49.47 25.05
N LEU A 104 -17.53 -49.95 24.14
CA LEU A 104 -17.49 -51.35 23.69
C LEU A 104 -16.29 -52.14 24.25
N SER A 105 -15.26 -51.47 24.77
CA SER A 105 -14.04 -52.11 25.27
C SER A 105 -14.11 -52.31 26.79
N ARG A 106 -13.96 -53.56 27.26
CA ARG A 106 -13.83 -53.86 28.70
C ARG A 106 -12.48 -53.32 29.22
N PRO A 107 -12.45 -52.70 30.42
CA PRO A 107 -11.24 -52.06 30.92
C PRO A 107 -10.22 -53.13 31.37
N THR A 108 -9.04 -53.13 30.76
CA THR A 108 -7.84 -53.76 31.32
C THR A 108 -6.76 -52.70 31.52
N HIS A 109 -5.77 -52.99 32.38
CA HIS A 109 -4.83 -52.10 33.10
C HIS A 109 -3.98 -51.08 32.29
N SER A 110 -4.28 -50.82 31.01
CA SER A 110 -3.55 -49.86 30.17
C SER A 110 -4.47 -48.89 29.43
N PHE A 111 -5.51 -48.41 30.14
CA PHE A 111 -6.49 -47.43 29.66
C PHE A 111 -5.84 -46.21 28.98
N PHE A 112 -4.82 -45.63 29.62
CA PHE A 112 -4.16 -44.41 29.15
C PHE A 112 -3.42 -44.62 27.82
N PHE A 113 -2.69 -45.72 27.69
CA PHE A 113 -1.95 -46.02 26.46
C PHE A 113 -2.88 -46.38 25.29
N ASN A 114 -4.00 -47.04 25.58
CA ASN A 114 -5.04 -47.31 24.58
C ASN A 114 -5.76 -46.03 24.13
N PHE A 115 -5.97 -45.06 25.03
CA PHE A 115 -6.50 -43.74 24.67
C PHE A 115 -5.53 -42.99 23.76
N LEU A 116 -4.24 -42.97 24.13
CA LEU A 116 -3.21 -42.24 23.39
C LEU A 116 -2.97 -42.83 22.00
N SER A 117 -3.03 -44.16 21.84
CA SER A 117 -2.90 -44.83 20.54
C SER A 117 -4.11 -44.59 19.64
N ALA A 118 -5.33 -44.64 20.17
CA ALA A 118 -6.55 -44.34 19.43
C ALA A 118 -6.60 -42.87 18.98
N PHE A 119 -6.13 -41.95 19.83
CA PHE A 119 -6.01 -40.53 19.49
C PHE A 119 -4.96 -40.30 18.39
N ALA A 120 -3.79 -40.91 18.50
CA ALA A 120 -2.74 -40.83 17.50
C ALA A 120 -3.17 -41.40 16.15
N PHE A 121 -3.88 -42.53 16.13
CA PHE A 121 -4.43 -43.12 14.91
C PHE A 121 -5.46 -42.20 14.24
N SER A 122 -6.34 -41.59 15.04
CA SER A 122 -7.35 -40.63 14.55
C SER A 122 -6.71 -39.38 13.94
N ALA A 123 -5.66 -38.85 14.57
CA ALA A 123 -4.90 -37.71 14.06
C ALA A 123 -4.14 -38.06 12.76
N ALA A 124 -3.54 -39.25 12.68
CA ALA A 124 -2.86 -39.73 11.47
C ALA A 124 -3.82 -39.96 10.30
N LEU A 125 -5.03 -40.47 10.57
CA LEU A 125 -6.08 -40.62 9.57
C LEU A 125 -6.52 -39.25 9.03
N PHE A 126 -6.66 -38.24 9.90
CA PHE A 126 -7.01 -36.87 9.50
C PHE A 126 -5.93 -36.24 8.61
N PHE A 127 -4.66 -36.38 8.97
CA PHE A 127 -3.55 -35.86 8.15
C PHE A 127 -3.42 -36.59 6.81
N SER A 128 -3.57 -37.91 6.77
CA SER A 128 -3.50 -38.68 5.52
C SER A 128 -4.65 -38.40 4.56
N LEU A 129 -5.86 -38.16 5.08
CA LEU A 129 -7.01 -37.67 4.30
C LEU A 129 -6.85 -36.21 3.83
N SER A 130 -6.05 -35.42 4.55
CA SER A 130 -5.74 -34.03 4.18
C SER A 130 -4.60 -33.92 3.16
N LEU A 131 -3.72 -34.92 3.06
CA LEU A 131 -2.57 -34.98 2.14
C LEU A 131 -2.89 -35.58 0.75
N LYS A 132 -4.09 -36.16 0.55
CA LYS A 132 -4.56 -36.63 -0.76
C LYS A 132 -5.23 -35.53 -1.62
N PHE A 133 -4.70 -34.30 -1.56
CA PHE A 133 -4.95 -33.28 -2.58
C PHE A 133 -3.62 -32.91 -3.25
N LYS A 134 -3.12 -33.81 -4.10
CA LYS A 134 -2.20 -33.42 -5.16
C LYS A 134 -2.95 -32.55 -6.15
N SER A 135 -2.35 -31.42 -6.49
CA SER A 135 -2.76 -30.53 -7.58
C SER A 135 -3.03 -31.32 -8.87
N PRO A 136 -4.06 -30.97 -9.65
CA PRO A 136 -4.31 -31.65 -10.91
C PRO A 136 -3.17 -31.38 -11.91
N PRO A 137 -2.89 -32.31 -12.83
CA PRO A 137 -1.81 -32.15 -13.80
C PRO A 137 -2.14 -31.05 -14.80
N SER A 138 -1.12 -30.25 -15.13
CA SER A 138 -1.14 -29.30 -16.25
C SER A 138 -1.22 -30.06 -17.57
N LEU A 139 -2.32 -29.89 -18.31
CA LEU A 139 -2.43 -30.33 -19.70
C LEU A 139 -1.98 -29.20 -20.65
N PRO A 140 -1.43 -29.54 -21.84
CA PRO A 140 -0.73 -28.60 -22.70
C PRO A 140 -1.72 -27.70 -23.45
N ILE A 141 -1.40 -26.40 -23.50
CA ILE A 141 -2.15 -25.42 -24.28
C ILE A 141 -1.71 -25.53 -25.75
N VAL A 142 -2.55 -26.18 -26.55
CA VAL A 142 -2.55 -26.04 -28.01
C VAL A 142 -3.16 -24.68 -28.34
N TRP A 143 -2.41 -23.85 -29.07
CA TRP A 143 -2.91 -22.57 -29.59
C TRP A 143 -3.86 -22.81 -30.76
N THR A 144 -5.15 -22.76 -30.52
CA THR A 144 -6.14 -22.47 -31.56
C THR A 144 -6.69 -21.07 -31.33
N VAL A 145 -6.43 -20.21 -32.32
CA VAL A 145 -6.90 -18.84 -32.43
C VAL A 145 -8.43 -18.85 -32.39
N GLN A 146 -9.00 -18.58 -31.22
CA GLN A 146 -10.41 -18.23 -31.11
C GLN A 146 -10.54 -16.96 -30.28
N ARG A 147 -11.03 -15.94 -30.97
CA ARG A 147 -11.35 -14.58 -30.52
C ARG A 147 -12.25 -14.62 -29.29
N TRP A 148 -11.69 -14.43 -28.09
CA TRP A 148 -12.45 -14.39 -26.84
C TRP A 148 -12.95 -12.97 -26.52
N ARG A 149 -14.24 -12.74 -26.75
CA ARG A 149 -15.05 -11.76 -26.03
C ARG A 149 -15.34 -12.30 -24.62
N GLY A 150 -14.60 -11.83 -23.62
CA GLY A 150 -14.91 -12.06 -22.20
C GLY A 150 -16.05 -11.15 -21.73
N ARG A 151 -17.18 -11.74 -21.31
CA ARG A 151 -18.38 -11.06 -20.82
C ARG A 151 -18.16 -10.61 -19.36
N ARG A 152 -17.80 -9.33 -19.15
CA ARG A 152 -17.97 -8.63 -17.87
C ARG A 152 -19.46 -8.49 -17.57
N THR A 153 -19.91 -8.92 -16.40
CA THR A 153 -21.18 -8.44 -15.82
C THR A 153 -20.96 -7.06 -15.22
N GLU A 154 -20.81 -6.08 -16.11
CA GLU A 154 -21.12 -4.69 -15.82
C GLU A 154 -22.63 -4.50 -15.95
N LYS A 155 -23.23 -3.73 -15.04
CA LYS A 155 -24.54 -3.14 -15.30
C LYS A 155 -24.38 -2.26 -16.54
N LYS A 156 -24.72 -2.80 -17.70
CA LYS A 156 -24.79 -2.06 -18.97
C LYS A 156 -25.96 -1.11 -18.91
N THR A 157 -25.70 0.11 -18.45
CA THR A 157 -26.31 1.25 -19.13
C THR A 157 -25.64 1.30 -20.50
N SER A 158 -26.41 1.07 -21.55
CA SER A 158 -25.94 1.09 -22.93
C SER A 158 -25.40 2.48 -23.28
N CYS A 159 -24.08 2.64 -23.27
CA CYS A 159 -23.41 3.67 -24.04
C CYS A 159 -22.64 2.98 -25.17
N ASN A 160 -23.04 3.24 -26.42
CA ASN A 160 -22.20 2.99 -27.61
C ASN A 160 -21.06 4.00 -27.61
N ALA A 161 -20.22 3.98 -26.58
CA ALA A 161 -19.12 4.90 -26.46
C ALA A 161 -17.96 4.39 -27.32
N VAL A 162 -17.76 5.05 -28.46
CA VAL A 162 -16.67 4.75 -29.39
C VAL A 162 -15.37 5.25 -28.77
N VAL A 163 -14.37 4.37 -28.65
CA VAL A 163 -13.01 4.76 -28.27
C VAL A 163 -12.31 5.29 -29.52
N VAL A 164 -11.83 6.53 -29.44
CA VAL A 164 -11.05 7.19 -30.50
C VAL A 164 -9.65 7.46 -30.00
N VAL A 165 -8.68 7.55 -30.92
CA VAL A 165 -7.29 7.91 -30.60
C VAL A 165 -7.03 9.29 -31.19
N GLU A 166 -6.74 10.28 -30.35
CA GLU A 166 -6.66 11.69 -30.72
C GLU A 166 -5.65 12.46 -29.87
N VAL A 167 -5.24 13.61 -30.39
CA VAL A 167 -4.46 14.63 -29.67
C VAL A 167 -5.44 15.67 -29.14
N ARG A 168 -5.29 16.05 -27.88
CA ARG A 168 -6.12 17.07 -27.23
C ARG A 168 -5.24 18.06 -26.49
N VAL A 169 -5.35 19.32 -26.90
CA VAL A 169 -4.74 20.46 -26.22
C VAL A 169 -5.77 21.07 -25.27
N PHE A 170 -5.41 21.20 -23.99
CA PHE A 170 -6.26 21.80 -22.97
C PHE A 170 -6.01 23.31 -22.85
N SER A 171 -6.97 24.04 -22.29
CA SER A 171 -6.88 25.50 -22.16
C SER A 171 -5.73 25.99 -21.26
N ASN A 172 -5.21 25.12 -20.39
CA ASN A 172 -4.04 25.38 -19.55
C ASN A 172 -2.70 25.13 -20.25
N GLY A 173 -2.73 24.70 -21.52
CA GLY A 173 -1.56 24.35 -22.32
C GLY A 173 -1.09 22.90 -22.12
N ASP A 174 -1.78 22.09 -21.33
CA ASP A 174 -1.49 20.66 -21.23
C ASP A 174 -1.90 19.95 -22.51
N VAL A 175 -1.22 18.85 -22.82
CA VAL A 175 -1.49 18.06 -24.03
C VAL A 175 -1.69 16.61 -23.66
N TYR A 176 -2.77 16.01 -24.17
CA TYR A 176 -3.01 14.58 -24.10
C TYR A 176 -2.93 13.95 -25.49
N GLU A 177 -2.25 12.82 -25.58
CA GLU A 177 -2.12 12.02 -26.80
C GLU A 177 -2.46 10.57 -26.46
N GLY A 178 -3.61 10.07 -26.92
CA GLY A 178 -4.01 8.70 -26.60
C GLY A 178 -5.47 8.37 -26.85
N GLU A 179 -5.92 7.32 -26.18
CA GLU A 179 -7.29 6.81 -26.27
C GLU A 179 -8.28 7.69 -25.47
N MET A 180 -9.40 8.02 -26.09
CA MET A 180 -10.46 8.81 -25.48
C MET A 180 -11.83 8.18 -25.72
N MET A 181 -12.69 8.34 -24.72
CA MET A 181 -14.09 7.94 -24.78
C MET A 181 -14.94 9.19 -24.49
N GLY A 182 -15.46 9.80 -25.55
CA GLY A 182 -16.12 11.11 -25.48
C GLY A 182 -15.16 12.20 -25.02
N GLU A 183 -15.48 12.86 -23.90
CA GLU A 183 -14.62 13.91 -23.34
C GLU A 183 -13.57 13.38 -22.35
N ARG A 184 -13.55 12.08 -22.04
CA ARG A 184 -12.66 11.51 -21.03
C ARG A 184 -11.51 10.72 -21.64
N CYS A 185 -10.31 10.89 -21.06
CA CYS A 185 -9.16 10.03 -21.36
C CYS A 185 -9.44 8.62 -20.84
N CYS A 186 -9.11 7.59 -21.62
CA CYS A 186 -9.28 6.19 -21.24
C CYS A 186 -8.18 5.33 -21.88
N GLY A 187 -8.05 4.07 -21.47
CA GLY A 187 -7.11 3.15 -22.09
C GLY A 187 -5.67 3.59 -21.92
N SER A 188 -4.90 3.70 -23.00
CA SER A 188 -3.49 4.10 -22.95
C SER A 188 -3.27 5.49 -23.54
N GLY A 189 -2.47 6.32 -22.85
CA GLY A 189 -2.13 7.64 -23.36
C GLY A 189 -1.02 8.35 -22.60
N VAL A 190 -0.44 9.36 -23.26
CA VAL A 190 0.60 10.24 -22.74
C VAL A 190 -0.01 11.60 -22.44
N TYR A 191 0.27 12.12 -21.25
CA TYR A 191 -0.13 13.47 -20.86
C TYR A 191 1.09 14.29 -20.55
N TYR A 192 1.23 15.41 -21.25
CA TYR A 192 2.28 16.38 -21.04
C TYR A 192 1.70 17.51 -20.21
N TYR A 193 2.22 17.66 -19.01
CA TYR A 193 1.90 18.81 -18.18
C TYR A 193 2.79 19.97 -18.60
N ASN A 194 2.18 21.10 -18.91
CA ASN A 194 2.86 22.30 -19.33
C ASN A 194 3.93 22.67 -18.28
N MET A 195 5.20 22.68 -18.70
CA MET A 195 6.39 22.97 -17.86
C MET A 195 6.62 22.08 -16.63
N SER A 196 5.81 21.04 -16.38
CA SER A 196 5.78 20.33 -15.08
C SER A 196 6.05 18.83 -15.15
N GLY A 197 6.05 18.23 -16.34
CA GLY A 197 6.46 16.85 -16.55
C GLY A 197 5.57 16.11 -17.53
N ARG A 198 5.55 14.78 -17.42
CA ARG A 198 4.61 13.95 -18.18
C ARG A 198 4.24 12.66 -17.47
N TYR A 199 3.04 12.17 -17.77
CA TYR A 199 2.55 10.85 -17.40
C TYR A 199 2.41 9.97 -18.64
N GLU A 200 2.80 8.72 -18.54
CA GLU A 200 2.69 7.72 -19.59
C GLU A 200 2.10 6.44 -18.99
N GLY A 201 0.87 6.06 -19.35
CA GLY A 201 0.26 4.88 -18.76
C GLY A 201 -1.21 4.70 -19.04
N ASP A 202 -1.85 4.01 -18.10
CA ASP A 202 -3.24 3.61 -18.14
C ASP A 202 -4.19 4.69 -17.58
N TRP A 203 -5.33 4.85 -18.23
CA TRP A 203 -6.34 5.86 -17.96
C TRP A 203 -7.73 5.24 -17.81
N VAL A 204 -8.46 5.69 -16.79
CA VAL A 204 -9.87 5.38 -16.60
C VAL A 204 -10.61 6.65 -16.20
N ASP A 205 -11.67 6.98 -16.95
CA ASP A 205 -12.54 8.14 -16.70
C ASP A 205 -11.77 9.46 -16.47
N GLY A 206 -10.72 9.70 -17.25
CA GLY A 206 -9.90 10.91 -17.17
C GLY A 206 -8.85 10.92 -16.06
N LYS A 207 -8.66 9.81 -15.33
CA LYS A 207 -7.67 9.71 -14.24
C LYS A 207 -6.65 8.61 -14.50
N TYR A 208 -5.47 8.76 -13.88
CA TYR A 208 -4.48 7.68 -13.80
C TYR A 208 -5.06 6.51 -13.03
N ASP A 209 -5.21 5.36 -13.68
CA ASP A 209 -5.71 4.14 -13.03
C ASP A 209 -5.19 2.92 -13.77
N GLY A 210 -4.50 2.04 -13.04
CA GLY A 210 -3.73 0.94 -13.62
C GLY A 210 -2.23 1.13 -13.41
N PHE A 211 -1.43 1.02 -14.47
CA PHE A 211 0.02 1.14 -14.40
C PHE A 211 0.51 2.34 -15.21
N GLY A 212 1.56 2.99 -14.72
CA GLY A 212 2.12 4.13 -15.43
C GLY A 212 3.48 4.58 -14.94
N VAL A 213 4.07 5.46 -15.72
CA VAL A 213 5.34 6.13 -15.45
C VAL A 213 5.10 7.62 -15.47
N GLU A 214 5.39 8.27 -14.35
CA GLU A 214 5.30 9.72 -14.21
C GLU A 214 6.71 10.28 -14.05
N THR A 215 7.02 11.31 -14.82
CA THR A 215 8.32 11.99 -14.79
C THR A 215 8.07 13.47 -14.57
N TRP A 216 8.63 14.02 -13.49
CA TRP A 216 8.51 15.44 -13.16
C TRP A 216 9.65 16.25 -13.76
N SER A 217 9.42 17.54 -14.02
CA SER A 217 10.40 18.44 -14.64
C SER A 217 11.71 18.58 -13.84
N LYS A 218 11.65 18.45 -12.51
CA LYS A 218 12.84 18.45 -11.63
C LYS A 218 13.63 17.14 -11.62
N GLY A 219 13.18 16.11 -12.34
CA GLY A 219 13.90 14.83 -12.46
C GLY A 219 13.41 13.71 -11.55
N SER A 220 12.46 13.97 -10.65
CA SER A 220 11.76 12.90 -9.94
C SER A 220 11.04 11.98 -10.92
N ARG A 221 10.88 10.71 -10.57
CA ARG A 221 10.20 9.73 -11.41
C ARG A 221 9.55 8.63 -10.61
N TYR A 222 8.31 8.29 -10.97
CA TYR A 222 7.58 7.17 -10.41
C TYR A 222 7.32 6.13 -11.48
N LYS A 223 7.39 4.86 -11.10
CA LYS A 223 6.99 3.71 -11.91
C LYS A 223 6.20 2.76 -11.05
N GLY A 224 4.93 2.55 -11.36
CA GLY A 224 4.14 1.62 -10.59
C GLY A 224 2.66 1.72 -10.86
N GLN A 225 1.90 1.34 -9.85
CA GLN A 225 0.45 1.33 -9.88
C GLN A 225 -0.13 2.68 -9.48
N TYR A 226 -1.27 2.98 -10.08
CA TYR A 226 -2.12 4.13 -9.83
C TYR A 226 -3.57 3.67 -9.63
N ARG A 227 -4.31 4.46 -8.86
CA ARG A 227 -5.75 4.28 -8.68
C ARG A 227 -6.37 5.64 -8.42
N GLU A 228 -7.41 5.99 -9.18
CA GLU A 228 -8.12 7.27 -9.04
C GLU A 228 -7.19 8.51 -9.03
N GLY A 229 -6.14 8.51 -9.85
CA GLY A 229 -5.17 9.59 -9.96
C GLY A 229 -4.05 9.58 -8.91
N LEU A 230 -4.06 8.64 -7.96
CA LEU A 230 -3.06 8.58 -6.89
C LEU A 230 -2.19 7.33 -7.02
N ARG A 231 -0.91 7.45 -6.63
CA ARG A 231 -0.01 6.30 -6.48
C ARG A 231 -0.63 5.30 -5.49
N HIS A 232 -0.71 4.04 -5.88
CA HIS A 232 -1.35 2.98 -5.10
C HIS A 232 -0.66 1.65 -5.39
N GLY A 233 -0.87 0.62 -4.56
CA GLY A 233 -0.33 -0.71 -4.81
C GLY A 233 1.19 -0.76 -4.67
N PHE A 234 1.91 -1.17 -5.72
CA PHE A 234 3.38 -1.29 -5.69
C PHE A 234 4.02 -0.36 -6.72
N GLY A 235 5.16 0.22 -6.36
CA GLY A 235 5.90 1.10 -7.25
C GLY A 235 7.25 1.54 -6.70
N VAL A 236 8.03 2.17 -7.59
CA VAL A 236 9.32 2.78 -7.28
C VAL A 236 9.22 4.27 -7.55
N TYR A 237 9.56 5.08 -6.55
CA TYR A 237 9.73 6.51 -6.67
C TYR A 237 11.20 6.85 -6.49
N ARG A 238 11.79 7.49 -7.50
CA ARG A 238 13.11 8.08 -7.44
C ARG A 238 12.97 9.58 -7.28
N PHE A 239 13.47 10.12 -6.19
CA PHE A 239 13.51 11.54 -5.91
C PHE A 239 14.59 12.21 -6.76
N TYR A 240 14.39 13.47 -7.12
CA TYR A 240 15.43 14.28 -7.80
C TYR A 240 16.68 14.48 -6.93
N THR A 241 16.55 14.35 -5.60
CA THR A 241 17.66 14.40 -4.64
C THR A 241 18.59 13.20 -4.74
N GLY A 242 18.14 12.09 -5.34
CA GLY A 242 18.88 10.84 -5.44
C GLY A 242 18.27 9.70 -4.63
N ASP A 243 17.44 10.02 -3.63
CA ASP A 243 16.75 9.02 -2.81
C ASP A 243 15.82 8.14 -3.66
N VAL A 244 15.60 6.91 -3.20
CA VAL A 244 14.73 5.94 -3.86
C VAL A 244 13.87 5.24 -2.82
N TYR A 245 12.55 5.28 -3.02
CA TYR A 245 11.61 4.42 -2.32
C TYR A 245 11.06 3.35 -3.28
N ALA A 246 11.15 2.08 -2.87
CA ALA A 246 10.63 0.93 -3.59
C ALA A 246 9.75 0.11 -2.65
N GLY A 247 8.45 0.04 -2.90
CA GLY A 247 7.56 -0.66 -1.96
C GLY A 247 6.09 -0.47 -2.24
N GLU A 248 5.32 -0.65 -1.17
CA GLU A 248 3.88 -0.49 -1.15
C GLU A 248 3.49 1.01 -1.03
N TRP A 249 2.35 1.35 -1.64
CA TRP A 249 1.79 2.69 -1.76
C TRP A 249 0.29 2.66 -1.46
N LEU A 250 -0.17 3.64 -0.70
CA LEU A 250 -1.58 3.83 -0.40
C LEU A 250 -1.94 5.31 -0.53
N SER A 251 -2.76 5.61 -1.53
CA SER A 251 -3.32 6.96 -1.75
C SER A 251 -2.28 8.06 -1.78
N GLY A 252 -1.21 7.85 -2.57
CA GLY A 252 -0.13 8.81 -2.77
C GLY A 252 1.05 8.68 -1.80
N GLN A 253 0.89 7.98 -0.67
CA GLN A 253 1.88 7.88 0.39
C GLN A 253 2.51 6.48 0.46
N SER A 254 3.76 6.40 0.92
CA SER A 254 4.39 5.13 1.27
C SER A 254 3.64 4.47 2.43
N HIS A 255 3.40 3.17 2.31
CA HIS A 255 2.64 2.39 3.27
C HIS A 255 3.05 0.93 3.17
N GLY A 256 2.80 0.09 4.17
CA GLY A 256 3.10 -1.34 4.11
C GLY A 256 4.62 -1.59 4.07
N CYS A 257 5.05 -2.64 3.39
CA CYS A 257 6.47 -2.99 3.33
C CYS A 257 7.19 -2.24 2.19
N GLY A 258 8.40 -1.75 2.46
CA GLY A 258 9.21 -1.05 1.46
C GLY A 258 10.69 -0.95 1.80
N VAL A 259 11.43 -0.44 0.83
CA VAL A 259 12.88 -0.15 0.89
C VAL A 259 13.08 1.32 0.57
N HIS A 260 13.71 2.05 1.48
CA HIS A 260 14.14 3.42 1.26
C HIS A 260 15.67 3.48 1.22
N THR A 261 16.22 3.86 0.07
CA THR A 261 17.66 4.02 -0.14
C THR A 261 17.95 5.51 -0.28
N CYS A 262 18.76 6.05 0.61
CA CYS A 262 19.19 7.44 0.56
C CYS A 262 20.29 7.63 -0.49
N ASP A 263 20.45 8.86 -1.00
CA ASP A 263 21.53 9.23 -1.91
C ASP A 263 22.92 8.94 -1.34
N ASP A 264 23.05 9.02 -0.01
CA ASP A 264 24.28 8.81 0.74
C ASP A 264 24.66 7.32 0.93
N GLY A 265 23.83 6.40 0.40
CA GLY A 265 24.01 4.95 0.50
C GLY A 265 23.36 4.31 1.73
N SER A 266 22.83 5.09 2.67
CA SER A 266 22.06 4.56 3.79
C SER A 266 20.80 3.86 3.28
N ARG A 267 20.37 2.77 3.93
CA ARG A 267 19.26 1.94 3.45
C ARG A 267 18.39 1.48 4.60
N PHE A 268 17.11 1.80 4.53
CA PHE A 268 16.07 1.25 5.39
C PHE A 268 15.25 0.20 4.63
N VAL A 269 14.91 -0.87 5.32
CA VAL A 269 14.04 -1.93 4.84
C VAL A 269 13.07 -2.28 5.96
N GLY A 270 11.78 -2.15 5.72
CA GLY A 270 10.80 -2.42 6.77
C GLY A 270 9.41 -1.92 6.44
N GLU A 271 8.63 -1.74 7.50
CA GLU A 271 7.26 -1.24 7.43
C GLU A 271 7.19 0.30 7.40
N PHE A 272 6.20 0.80 6.67
CA PHE A 272 5.87 2.20 6.51
C PHE A 272 4.38 2.43 6.80
N LYS A 273 4.06 3.56 7.38
CA LYS A 273 2.68 3.97 7.65
C LYS A 273 2.54 5.46 7.43
N TRP A 274 1.85 5.85 6.36
CA TRP A 274 1.59 7.25 6.04
C TRP A 274 2.86 8.08 5.86
N GLY A 275 3.79 7.58 5.03
CA GLY A 275 5.02 8.32 4.73
C GLY A 275 6.20 8.05 5.67
N VAL A 276 5.96 7.50 6.87
CA VAL A 276 7.00 7.36 7.92
C VAL A 276 7.31 5.90 8.24
N LYS A 277 8.55 5.62 8.67
CA LYS A 277 8.98 4.30 9.16
C LYS A 277 8.17 3.94 10.41
N HIS A 278 7.64 2.74 10.45
CA HIS A 278 6.79 2.26 11.53
C HIS A 278 6.93 0.74 11.66
N GLY A 279 6.47 0.13 12.74
CA GLY A 279 6.48 -1.34 12.87
C GLY A 279 7.91 -1.90 12.89
N LEU A 280 8.14 -3.03 12.24
CA LEU A 280 9.45 -3.67 12.21
C LEU A 280 10.27 -3.22 10.99
N GLY A 281 11.58 -3.05 11.19
CA GLY A 281 12.50 -2.75 10.10
C GLY A 281 13.97 -2.76 10.50
N HIS A 282 14.84 -2.79 9.50
CA HIS A 282 16.28 -2.67 9.69
C HIS A 282 16.85 -1.54 8.84
N TYR A 283 17.87 -0.88 9.38
CA TYR A 283 18.52 0.28 8.80
C TYR A 283 20.02 0.04 8.77
N HIS A 284 20.62 0.20 7.59
CA HIS A 284 22.06 0.27 7.39
C HIS A 284 22.43 1.74 7.20
N PHE A 285 23.24 2.26 8.12
CA PHE A 285 23.70 3.64 8.09
C PHE A 285 24.95 3.76 7.21
N ARG A 286 25.12 4.92 6.56
CA ARG A 286 26.32 5.24 5.78
C ARG A 286 27.64 5.05 6.54
N ASN A 287 27.65 5.28 7.84
CA ASN A 287 28.85 5.11 8.68
C ASN A 287 29.18 3.64 9.00
N GLY A 288 28.36 2.68 8.53
CA GLY A 288 28.51 1.25 8.80
C GLY A 288 27.74 0.76 10.03
N ASP A 289 27.10 1.65 10.79
CA ASP A 289 26.21 1.23 11.87
C ASP A 289 24.99 0.50 11.28
N THR A 290 24.35 -0.30 12.13
CA THR A 290 23.10 -1.00 11.79
C THR A 290 22.13 -0.91 12.94
N TYR A 291 20.84 -0.87 12.64
CA TYR A 291 19.77 -1.08 13.60
C TYR A 291 18.76 -2.07 13.03
N ALA A 292 18.28 -3.00 13.82
CA ALA A 292 17.18 -3.89 13.47
C ALA A 292 16.23 -4.00 14.67
N GLY A 293 14.95 -3.73 14.46
CA GLY A 293 13.95 -3.75 15.53
C GLY A 293 12.72 -2.93 15.18
N GLU A 294 12.08 -2.41 16.22
CA GLU A 294 10.84 -1.66 16.11
C GLU A 294 11.07 -0.15 15.83
N TYR A 295 10.09 0.44 15.15
CA TYR A 295 10.04 1.84 14.76
C TYR A 295 8.67 2.46 15.04
N SER A 296 8.68 3.73 15.44
CA SER A 296 7.46 4.54 15.56
C SER A 296 7.76 5.97 15.10
N GLY A 297 7.06 6.43 14.06
CA GLY A 297 7.18 7.80 13.57
C GLY A 297 8.61 8.19 13.20
N ASP A 298 9.26 7.39 12.35
CA ASP A 298 10.67 7.53 11.92
C ASP A 298 11.75 7.32 13.00
N LYS A 299 11.35 7.03 14.25
CA LYS A 299 12.28 6.84 15.36
C LYS A 299 12.39 5.39 15.76
N MET A 300 13.59 4.96 16.15
CA MET A 300 13.81 3.68 16.82
C MET A 300 12.98 3.67 18.11
N HIS A 301 12.19 2.63 18.31
CA HIS A 301 11.24 2.50 19.41
C HIS A 301 11.12 1.02 19.79
N GLY A 302 10.52 0.70 20.94
CA GLY A 302 10.22 -0.69 21.30
C GLY A 302 11.48 -1.49 21.57
N PHE A 303 11.57 -2.70 21.02
CA PHE A 303 12.76 -3.55 21.16
C PHE A 303 13.61 -3.56 19.88
N GLY A 304 14.93 -3.53 20.04
CA GLY A 304 15.84 -3.54 18.91
C GLY A 304 17.31 -3.73 19.25
N VAL A 305 18.07 -4.12 18.24
CA VAL A 305 19.52 -4.32 18.29
C VAL A 305 20.19 -3.26 17.43
N TYR A 306 21.16 -2.57 18.00
CA TYR A 306 22.00 -1.61 17.31
C TYR A 306 23.43 -2.14 17.26
N GLY A 307 23.96 -2.35 16.06
CA GLY A 307 25.34 -2.71 15.81
C GLY A 307 26.13 -1.47 15.41
N PHE A 308 27.21 -1.18 16.13
CA PHE A 308 28.10 -0.08 15.79
C PHE A 308 29.19 -0.57 14.82
N ALA A 309 29.59 0.27 13.88
CA ALA A 309 30.65 -0.02 12.92
C ALA A 309 32.00 -0.35 13.60
N ASN A 310 32.22 0.19 14.80
CA ASN A 310 33.40 -0.11 15.63
C ASN A 310 33.35 -1.50 16.30
N GLY A 311 32.29 -2.29 16.08
CA GLY A 311 32.10 -3.62 16.65
C GLY A 311 31.39 -3.65 18.01
N HIS A 312 30.97 -2.51 18.54
CA HIS A 312 30.14 -2.48 19.74
C HIS A 312 28.70 -2.87 19.37
N ARG A 313 27.89 -3.23 20.37
CA ARG A 313 26.49 -3.58 20.19
C ARG A 313 25.65 -3.11 21.36
N TYR A 314 24.42 -2.68 21.11
CA TYR A 314 23.41 -2.49 22.13
C TYR A 314 22.18 -3.34 21.80
N GLU A 315 21.63 -4.00 22.82
CA GLU A 315 20.48 -4.89 22.72
C GLU A 315 19.51 -4.53 23.86
N GLY A 316 18.31 -4.08 23.52
CA GLY A 316 17.31 -3.78 24.54
C GLY A 316 16.20 -2.86 24.07
N SER A 317 15.67 -2.10 25.01
CA SER A 317 14.55 -1.19 24.78
C SER A 317 15.00 0.19 24.25
N TRP A 318 14.12 0.77 23.44
CA TRP A 318 14.30 2.02 22.71
C TRP A 318 13.06 2.91 22.86
N HIS A 319 13.28 4.21 22.97
CA HIS A 319 12.22 5.20 22.99
C HIS A 319 12.69 6.49 22.33
N GLU A 320 11.94 6.95 21.32
CA GLU A 320 12.22 8.21 20.61
C GLU A 320 13.66 8.32 20.08
N GLY A 321 14.21 7.21 19.57
CA GLY A 321 15.55 7.14 19.02
C GLY A 321 16.67 7.00 20.05
N LYS A 322 16.34 6.89 21.35
CA LYS A 322 17.31 6.75 22.44
C LYS A 322 17.20 5.39 23.10
N ARG A 323 18.34 4.88 23.60
CA ARG A 323 18.36 3.73 24.51
C ARG A 323 17.60 4.10 25.78
N GLN A 324 16.60 3.30 26.14
CA GLN A 324 15.67 3.59 27.23
C GLN A 324 15.20 2.28 27.86
N GLY A 325 15.03 2.24 29.18
CA GLY A 325 14.58 1.03 29.87
C GLY A 325 15.70 0.00 30.00
N LEU A 326 15.36 -1.29 30.04
CA LEU A 326 16.38 -2.33 30.23
C LEU A 326 17.15 -2.61 28.94
N GLY A 327 18.45 -2.87 29.08
CA GLY A 327 19.28 -3.24 27.94
C GLY A 327 20.70 -3.61 28.32
N MET A 328 21.41 -4.16 27.35
CA MET A 328 22.80 -4.57 27.46
C MET A 328 23.62 -3.96 26.33
N TYR A 329 24.73 -3.34 26.70
CA TYR A 329 25.76 -2.89 25.80
C TYR A 329 26.92 -3.88 25.83
N THR A 330 27.37 -4.33 24.67
CA THR A 330 28.53 -5.21 24.51
C THR A 330 29.61 -4.45 23.76
N PHE A 331 30.77 -4.32 24.37
CA PHE A 331 31.96 -3.74 23.75
C PHE A 331 32.60 -4.73 22.79
N ARG A 332 33.44 -4.25 21.86
CA ARG A 332 34.15 -5.11 20.90
C ARG A 332 35.03 -6.16 21.59
N ASN A 333 35.57 -5.86 22.77
CA ASN A 333 36.38 -6.78 23.58
C ASN A 333 35.54 -7.89 24.29
N GLY A 334 34.21 -7.85 24.16
CA GLY A 334 33.29 -8.80 24.80
C GLY A 334 32.80 -8.37 26.19
N GLU A 335 33.34 -7.29 26.76
CA GLU A 335 32.83 -6.74 28.03
C GLU A 335 31.40 -6.26 27.87
N THR A 336 30.61 -6.35 28.95
CA THR A 336 29.20 -5.96 28.92
C THR A 336 28.83 -4.99 30.03
N GLN A 337 27.98 -4.04 29.68
CA GLN A 337 27.29 -3.15 30.62
C GLN A 337 25.79 -3.37 30.47
N SER A 338 25.16 -3.86 31.52
CA SER A 338 23.74 -4.22 31.53
C SER A 338 23.04 -3.48 32.67
N GLY A 339 21.77 -3.11 32.47
CA GLY A 339 21.02 -2.37 33.48
C GLY A 339 19.85 -1.57 32.89
N HIS A 340 19.42 -0.57 33.64
CA HIS A 340 18.43 0.41 33.23
C HIS A 340 19.10 1.61 32.55
N TRP A 341 18.61 1.99 31.38
CA TRP A 341 19.08 3.08 30.54
C TRP A 341 18.06 4.22 30.53
N GLN A 342 18.54 5.45 30.62
CA GLN A 342 17.71 6.64 30.53
C GLN A 342 18.36 7.68 29.63
N ASN A 343 17.62 8.19 28.65
CA ASN A 343 18.10 9.21 27.71
C ASN A 343 19.41 8.84 26.99
N GLY A 344 19.64 7.55 26.75
CA GLY A 344 20.86 7.06 26.11
C GLY A 344 22.03 6.76 27.03
N GLY A 345 21.97 7.10 28.32
CA GLY A 345 22.99 6.76 29.33
C GLY A 345 22.58 5.55 30.17
N LEU A 346 23.56 4.81 30.70
CA LEU A 346 23.31 3.79 31.71
C LEU A 346 23.08 4.49 33.05
N ASP A 347 21.91 4.28 33.63
CA ASP A 347 21.46 4.92 34.88
C ASP A 347 21.74 3.99 36.07
N VAL A 348 21.19 2.77 36.03
CA VAL A 348 21.37 1.77 37.10
C VAL A 348 21.93 0.46 36.54
N PRO A 349 23.18 0.06 36.89
CA PRO A 349 23.74 -1.23 36.49
C PRO A 349 22.95 -2.42 37.06
N SER A 350 22.97 -3.55 36.36
CA SER A 350 22.35 -4.78 36.85
C SER A 350 23.27 -5.52 37.83
N THR A 351 22.68 -6.10 38.89
CA THR A 351 23.40 -6.85 39.92
C THR A 351 23.23 -8.36 39.70
N GLN A 352 24.34 -9.10 39.71
CA GLN A 352 24.35 -10.56 39.46
C GLN A 352 23.96 -11.40 40.69
N ASN A 353 24.09 -10.87 41.92
CA ASN A 353 23.95 -11.66 43.15
C ASN A 353 22.70 -11.29 43.95
N ALA A 354 21.77 -12.24 44.06
CA ALA A 354 20.56 -12.16 44.88
C ALA A 354 20.81 -12.48 46.38
N THR A 355 22.01 -12.17 46.91
CA THR A 355 22.46 -12.68 48.23
C THR A 355 22.47 -11.64 49.35
N TYR A 356 22.21 -10.37 49.06
CA TYR A 356 22.06 -9.33 50.09
C TYR A 356 20.74 -8.57 49.88
N PRO A 357 20.15 -7.96 50.93
CA PRO A 357 18.83 -7.36 50.87
C PRO A 357 18.80 -6.42 49.67
N VAL A 358 17.99 -6.78 48.69
CA VAL A 358 17.86 -6.04 47.43
C VAL A 358 17.54 -4.61 47.82
N SER A 359 18.51 -3.70 47.66
CA SER A 359 18.18 -2.28 47.66
C SER A 359 17.02 -2.12 46.67
N PRO A 360 15.93 -1.42 47.03
CA PRO A 360 14.72 -1.33 46.19
C PRO A 360 14.98 -0.74 44.79
N VAL A 361 16.21 -0.31 44.52
CA VAL A 361 16.71 0.32 43.30
C VAL A 361 17.45 -0.68 42.36
N GLY A 362 17.82 -1.88 42.83
CA GLY A 362 18.65 -2.81 42.05
C GLY A 362 17.96 -3.46 40.84
N VAL A 363 18.56 -3.39 39.66
CA VAL A 363 18.06 -4.05 38.45
C VAL A 363 18.49 -5.52 38.44
N ASN A 364 17.53 -6.44 38.49
CA ASN A 364 17.81 -7.89 38.41
C ASN A 364 18.32 -8.28 37.01
N HIS A 365 19.50 -8.89 36.95
CA HIS A 365 20.16 -9.30 35.71
C HIS A 365 19.29 -10.19 34.82
N SER A 366 18.49 -11.09 35.41
CA SER A 366 17.58 -11.97 34.65
C SER A 366 16.55 -11.20 33.81
N ARG A 367 16.06 -10.05 34.31
CA ARG A 367 15.12 -9.20 33.56
C ARG A 367 15.79 -8.55 32.35
N VAL A 368 17.06 -8.16 32.49
CA VAL A 368 17.84 -7.61 31.38
C VAL A 368 18.01 -8.67 30.28
N LEU A 369 18.34 -9.91 30.65
CA LEU A 369 18.48 -11.00 29.69
C LEU A 369 17.19 -11.28 28.92
N ASN A 370 16.02 -11.25 29.58
CA ASN A 370 14.73 -11.39 28.90
C ASN A 370 14.51 -10.28 27.88
N VAL A 371 14.84 -9.03 28.22
CA VAL A 371 14.70 -7.88 27.30
C VAL A 371 15.68 -7.98 26.13
N VAL A 372 16.91 -8.43 26.37
CA VAL A 372 17.88 -8.72 25.31
C VAL A 372 17.34 -9.80 24.35
N GLN A 373 16.71 -10.85 24.87
CA GLN A 373 16.11 -11.89 24.05
C GLN A 373 14.96 -11.35 23.19
N GLU A 374 14.09 -10.49 23.73
CA GLU A 374 13.03 -9.85 22.94
C GLU A 374 13.60 -8.89 21.89
N ALA A 375 14.66 -8.14 22.21
CA ALA A 375 15.36 -7.29 21.24
C ALA A 375 15.95 -8.10 20.08
N ARG A 376 16.59 -9.24 20.35
CA ARG A 376 17.08 -10.16 19.31
C ARG A 376 15.95 -10.70 18.45
N ARG A 377 14.85 -11.13 19.08
CA ARG A 377 13.67 -11.63 18.37
C ARG A 377 13.04 -10.54 17.48
N ALA A 378 12.96 -9.30 17.96
CA ALA A 378 12.48 -8.17 17.17
C ALA A 378 13.40 -7.89 15.98
N ALA A 379 14.73 -7.93 16.20
CA ALA A 379 15.73 -7.77 15.15
C ALA A 379 15.64 -8.88 14.08
N GLU A 380 15.52 -10.15 14.47
CA GLU A 380 15.33 -11.28 13.56
C GLU A 380 14.09 -11.08 12.68
N LYS A 381 12.94 -10.78 13.31
CA LYS A 381 11.70 -10.48 12.57
C LYS A 381 11.86 -9.28 11.64
N ALA A 382 12.59 -8.26 12.06
CA ALA A 382 12.84 -7.08 11.24
C ALA A 382 13.67 -7.37 9.97
N TYR A 383 14.54 -8.38 9.99
CA TYR A 383 15.22 -8.87 8.78
C TYR A 383 14.28 -9.69 7.88
N ASP A 384 13.29 -10.37 8.44
CA ASP A 384 12.32 -11.19 7.70
C ASP A 384 11.21 -10.37 7.01
N VAL A 385 10.95 -9.13 7.46
CA VAL A 385 9.82 -8.28 7.01
C VAL A 385 9.79 -7.99 5.51
N ALA A 386 10.91 -8.09 4.78
CA ALA A 386 10.96 -7.62 3.40
C ALA A 386 11.46 -8.65 2.37
N LYS A 387 10.48 -9.27 1.69
CA LYS A 387 10.62 -9.80 0.32
C LYS A 387 9.66 -9.06 -0.62
N VAL A 388 9.76 -7.73 -0.68
CA VAL A 388 8.87 -6.90 -1.52
C VAL A 388 9.36 -6.84 -2.98
N ASP A 389 10.61 -7.24 -3.23
CA ASP A 389 11.30 -7.08 -4.50
C ASP A 389 10.54 -7.68 -5.69
N GLU A 390 10.00 -8.89 -5.57
CA GLU A 390 9.28 -9.53 -6.69
C GLU A 390 7.98 -8.77 -7.06
N ARG A 391 7.24 -8.28 -6.05
CA ARG A 391 5.98 -7.54 -6.27
C ARG A 391 6.26 -6.17 -6.88
N VAL A 392 7.29 -5.48 -6.39
CA VAL A 392 7.75 -4.20 -6.95
C VAL A 392 8.26 -4.40 -8.38
N ASN A 393 9.10 -5.40 -8.63
CA ASN A 393 9.64 -5.69 -9.96
C ASN A 393 8.55 -6.01 -10.99
N ARG A 394 7.52 -6.78 -10.58
CA ARG A 394 6.34 -7.02 -11.42
C ARG A 394 5.60 -5.72 -11.75
N ALA A 395 5.37 -4.87 -10.77
CA ALA A 395 4.67 -3.60 -10.96
C ALA A 395 5.46 -2.63 -11.85
N VAL A 396 6.78 -2.53 -11.66
CA VAL A 396 7.66 -1.72 -12.52
C VAL A 396 7.66 -2.26 -13.96
N SER A 397 7.70 -3.58 -14.14
CA SER A 397 7.64 -4.20 -15.47
C SER A 397 6.31 -3.93 -16.16
N ALA A 398 5.20 -3.99 -15.42
CA ALA A 398 3.87 -3.63 -15.93
C ALA A 398 3.76 -2.14 -16.28
N ALA A 399 4.28 -1.26 -15.43
CA ALA A 399 4.36 0.18 -15.69
C ALA A 399 5.16 0.50 -16.95
N ASN A 400 6.30 -0.15 -17.18
CA ASN A 400 7.07 0.05 -18.41
C ASN A 400 6.30 -0.43 -19.65
N ARG A 401 5.53 -1.52 -19.56
CA ARG A 401 4.67 -1.98 -20.67
C ARG A 401 3.53 -1.00 -20.95
N ALA A 402 2.85 -0.52 -19.91
CA ALA A 402 1.79 0.48 -20.03
C ALA A 402 2.31 1.79 -20.63
N ALA A 403 3.48 2.27 -20.19
CA ALA A 403 4.13 3.44 -20.76
C ALA A 403 4.50 3.25 -22.25
N ASN A 404 4.98 2.06 -22.64
CA ASN A 404 5.23 1.77 -24.06
C ASN A 404 3.93 1.74 -24.88
N ALA A 405 2.86 1.15 -24.36
CA ALA A 405 1.55 1.15 -25.02
C ALA A 405 1.00 2.58 -25.17
N ALA A 406 1.13 3.40 -24.13
CA ALA A 406 0.76 4.81 -24.15
C ALA A 406 1.51 5.59 -25.24
N ARG A 407 2.83 5.40 -25.37
CA ARG A 407 3.61 6.04 -26.44
C ARG A 407 3.18 5.59 -27.83
N LEU A 408 2.83 4.31 -28.01
CA LEU A 408 2.31 3.82 -29.30
C LEU A 408 0.94 4.43 -29.63
N ALA A 409 0.06 4.56 -28.64
CA ALA A 409 -1.23 5.24 -28.80
C ALA A 409 -1.03 6.72 -29.16
N ALA A 410 -0.09 7.40 -28.51
CA ALA A 410 0.27 8.78 -28.80
C ALA A 410 0.79 8.96 -30.23
N VAL A 411 1.72 8.11 -30.69
CA VAL A 411 2.22 8.14 -32.09
C VAL A 411 1.06 7.96 -33.08
N LYS A 412 0.15 7.02 -32.80
CA LYS A 412 -1.03 6.79 -33.65
C LYS A 412 -1.97 8.00 -33.68
N ALA A 413 -2.13 8.69 -32.55
CA ALA A 413 -2.94 9.92 -32.45
C ALA A 413 -2.37 11.01 -33.36
N VAL A 414 -1.08 11.28 -33.25
CA VAL A 414 -0.39 12.31 -34.04
C VAL A 414 -0.42 11.98 -35.53
N GLN A 415 -0.17 10.71 -35.91
CA GLN A 415 -0.24 10.29 -37.32
C GLN A 415 -1.63 10.50 -37.92
N LYS A 416 -2.69 10.19 -37.16
CA LYS A 416 -4.07 10.40 -37.60
C LYS A 416 -4.34 11.89 -37.86
N GLU A 417 -3.87 12.76 -36.99
CA GLU A 417 -4.02 14.22 -37.13
C GLU A 417 -3.29 14.75 -38.37
N MET A 418 -2.06 14.29 -38.63
CA MET A 418 -1.30 14.67 -39.84
C MET A 418 -2.01 14.25 -41.13
N HIS A 419 -2.59 13.04 -41.16
CA HIS A 419 -3.33 12.58 -42.34
C HIS A 419 -4.61 13.38 -42.59
N HIS A 420 -5.31 13.82 -41.54
CA HIS A 420 -6.44 14.73 -41.69
C HIS A 420 -5.99 16.09 -42.24
N ALA A 421 -4.94 16.68 -41.67
CA ALA A 421 -4.40 17.96 -42.14
C ALA A 421 -3.93 17.93 -43.61
N ASN A 422 -3.36 16.81 -44.08
CA ASN A 422 -2.96 16.67 -45.49
C ASN A 422 -4.14 16.52 -46.45
N ASN A 423 -5.23 15.85 -46.04
CA ASN A 423 -6.42 15.71 -46.88
C ASN A 423 -7.22 17.01 -46.99
N ASP A 424 -7.21 17.85 -45.96
CA ASP A 424 -7.89 19.15 -45.98
C ASP A 424 -7.12 20.21 -46.81
N ASN A 425 -5.87 19.91 -47.21
CA ASN A 425 -5.01 20.77 -48.03
C ASN A 425 -5.03 20.42 -49.54
N ILE A 426 -5.95 19.56 -50.00
CA ILE A 426 -6.16 19.36 -51.44
C ILE A 426 -7.01 20.54 -51.96
N PRO A 427 -6.47 21.45 -52.80
CA PRO A 427 -7.29 22.50 -53.37
C PRO A 427 -8.36 21.84 -54.23
N ILE A 428 -9.63 22.14 -53.94
CA ILE A 428 -10.76 21.82 -54.79
C ILE A 428 -10.43 22.39 -56.17
N SER A 429 -10.05 21.53 -57.10
CA SER A 429 -9.94 21.88 -58.50
C SER A 429 -11.34 22.22 -58.98
N VAL A 430 -11.59 23.52 -59.14
CA VAL A 430 -12.75 24.05 -59.83
C VAL A 430 -12.74 23.47 -61.24
N LEU A 431 -13.74 22.65 -61.55
CA LEU A 431 -14.20 22.35 -62.90
C LEU A 431 -15.70 22.57 -62.96
#